data_AF-A0A435FGK7-F1
#
_entry.id   AF-A0A435FGK7-F1
#
_cell.length_a   1.000
_cell.length_b   1.000
_cell.length_c   1.000
_cell.angle_alpha   90.00
_cell.angle_beta   90.00
_cell.angle_gamma   90.00
#
_symmetry.space_group_name_H-M   'P 1'
#
loop_
_entity.id
_entity.type
_entity.pdbx_description
1 polymer ?
#
loop_
_entity_poly.entity_id
_entity_poly.type
_entity_poly.pdbx_seq_one_letter_code
_entity_poly.pdbx_strand_id
1 'polypeptide(L)' 'MKKLSRRLTLTLALGGALAASAAAFAVAADKDLIVFDWSGYEDPSFHGKYVEKNGDSPIFAFFG' A
#
# COMPACT_ATOMS: atom_id res chain seq x y z
N MET A 1 41.21 12.12 14.98
CA MET A 1 40.41 10.86 15.00
C MET A 1 39.01 11.04 15.60
N LYS A 2 38.82 11.65 16.78
CA LYS A 2 37.50 11.86 17.41
C LYS A 2 36.46 12.61 16.54
N LYS A 3 36.89 13.64 15.79
CA LYS A 3 36.01 14.39 14.86
C LYS A 3 35.54 13.56 13.65
N LEU A 4 36.40 12.66 13.16
CA LEU A 4 36.09 11.79 12.01
C LEU A 4 35.10 10.69 12.41
N SER A 5 35.30 10.08 13.58
CA SER A 5 34.36 9.12 14.16
C SER A 5 32.98 9.75 14.40
N ARG A 6 32.91 10.98 14.95
CA ARG A 6 31.63 11.69 15.14
C ARG A 6 30.88 11.96 13.84
N ARG A 7 31.59 12.33 12.77
CA ARG A 7 31.00 12.56 11.44
C ARG A 7 30.46 11.27 10.84
N LEU A 8 31.23 10.19 10.93
CA LEU A 8 30.82 8.88 10.42
C LEU A 8 29.56 8.36 11.14
N THR A 9 29.50 8.49 12.47
CA THR A 9 28.31 8.13 13.25
C THR A 9 27.09 8.96 12.87
N LEU A 10 27.24 10.27 12.67
CA LEU A 10 26.13 11.14 12.24
C LEU A 10 25.61 10.77 10.85
N THR A 11 26.51 10.53 9.90
CA THR A 11 26.14 10.14 8.53
C THR A 11 25.44 8.78 8.51
N LEU A 12 25.91 7.82 9.31
CA LEU A 12 25.28 6.51 9.40
C LEU A 12 23.89 6.58 10.07
N ALA A 13 23.74 7.39 11.12
CA ALA A 13 22.45 7.61 11.77
C ALA A 13 21.45 8.29 10.84
N LEU A 14 21.87 9.31 10.09
CA LEU A 14 21.02 10.00 9.12
C LEU A 14 20.65 9.09 7.94
N GLY A 15 21.60 8.30 7.43
CA GLY A 15 21.35 7.33 6.38
C GLY A 15 20.36 6.24 6.82
N GLY A 16 20.49 5.74 8.06
CA GLY A 16 19.55 4.78 8.63
C GLY A 16 18.14 5.34 8.80
N ALA A 17 18.00 6.58 9.28
CA ALA A 17 16.72 7.25 9.43
C ALA A 17 16.03 7.49 8.06
N LEU A 18 16.79 7.88 7.04
CA LEU A 18 16.27 8.12 5.69
C LEU A 18 15.86 6.81 4.98
N ALA A 19 16.62 5.73 5.19
CA ALA A 19 16.24 4.41 4.68
C ALA A 19 14.95 3.89 5.34
N ALA A 20 14.77 4.14 6.64
CA ALA A 20 13.55 3.78 7.37
C ALA A 20 12.34 4.62 6.94
N SER A 21 12.51 5.90 6.62
CA SER A 21 11.41 6.75 6.13
C SER A 21 10.99 6.44 4.69
N ALA A 22 11.93 6.00 3.84
CA ALA A 22 11.63 5.49 2.51
C ALA A 22 10.86 4.16 2.54
N ALA A 23 10.91 3.43 3.65
CA ALA A 23 10.16 2.20 3.88
C ALA A 23 8.77 2.45 4.48
N ALA A 24 8.25 3.68 4.46
CA ALA A 24 6.86 3.94 4.83
C ALA A 24 5.93 3.10 3.94
N PHE A 25 5.39 2.02 4.51
CA PHE A 25 4.44 1.16 3.83
C PHE A 25 3.22 2.00 3.45
N ALA A 26 2.80 1.93 2.18
CA ALA A 26 1.52 2.47 1.78
C ALA A 26 0.42 1.65 2.48
N VAL A 27 -0.13 2.19 3.55
CA VAL A 27 -1.27 1.61 4.26
C VAL A 27 -2.54 2.20 3.65
N ALA A 28 -3.41 1.35 3.13
CA ALA A 28 -4.71 1.78 2.64
C ALA A 28 -5.54 2.33 3.81
N ALA A 29 -6.22 3.46 3.59
CA ALA A 29 -7.09 4.07 4.60
C ALA A 29 -8.34 3.22 4.89
N ASP A 30 -8.78 2.45 3.90
CA ASP A 30 -9.85 1.46 4.00
C ASP A 30 -9.29 0.07 3.62
N LYS A 31 -9.82 -0.99 4.23
CA LYS A 31 -9.47 -2.38 3.89
C LYS A 31 -10.15 -2.85 2.62
N ASP A 32 -11.26 -2.22 2.24
CA ASP A 32 -12.08 -2.68 1.13
C ASP A 32 -11.50 -2.23 -0.23
N LEU A 33 -11.52 -3.13 -1.21
CA LEU A 33 -11.10 -2.82 -2.59
C LEU A 33 -12.23 -2.11 -3.32
N ILE A 34 -11.95 -0.93 -3.85
CA ILE A 34 -12.87 -0.19 -4.73
C ILE A 34 -12.44 -0.40 -6.19
N VAL A 35 -13.37 -0.90 -7.01
CA VAL A 35 -13.22 -1.11 -8.45
C VAL A 35 -14.00 -0.02 -9.19
N PHE A 36 -13.32 0.70 -10.09
CA PHE A 36 -13.95 1.71 -10.93
C PHE A 36 -14.26 1.09 -12.30
N ASP A 37 -15.54 0.92 -12.62
CA ASP A 37 -15.98 0.28 -13.87
C ASP A 37 -17.38 0.75 -14.30
N TRP A 38 -17.94 0.18 -15.36
CA TRP A 38 -19.32 0.38 -15.79
C TRP A 38 -20.29 -0.55 -15.05
N SER A 39 -21.57 -0.15 -14.99
CA SER A 39 -22.63 -0.99 -14.43
C SER A 39 -22.78 -2.32 -15.19
N GLY A 40 -23.04 -3.39 -14.46
CA GLY A 40 -23.11 -4.77 -14.93
C GLY A 40 -21.85 -5.59 -14.67
N TYR A 41 -20.69 -4.94 -14.43
CA TYR A 41 -19.45 -5.65 -14.09
C TYR A 41 -19.35 -6.04 -12.60
N GLU A 42 -20.28 -5.58 -11.76
CA GLU A 42 -20.39 -5.99 -10.36
C GLU A 42 -20.92 -7.42 -10.15
N ASP A 43 -21.33 -8.12 -11.23
CA ASP A 43 -21.79 -9.50 -11.15
C ASP A 43 -20.69 -10.42 -10.57
N PRO A 44 -20.95 -11.15 -9.46
CA PRO A 44 -19.99 -12.06 -8.83
C PRO A 44 -19.36 -13.10 -9.76
N SER A 45 -20.03 -13.43 -10.87
CA SER A 45 -19.54 -14.36 -11.88
C SER A 45 -18.23 -13.90 -12.55
N PHE A 46 -17.93 -12.60 -12.52
CA PHE A 46 -16.71 -12.04 -13.12
C PHE A 46 -15.49 -12.07 -12.19
N HIS A 47 -15.69 -12.22 -10.87
CA HIS A 47 -14.61 -12.15 -9.88
C HIS A 47 -14.68 -13.27 -8.82
N GLY A 48 -15.11 -14.47 -9.21
CA GLY A 48 -15.23 -15.61 -8.31
C GLY A 48 -13.98 -15.91 -7.48
N LYS A 49 -12.78 -15.83 -8.06
CA LYS A 49 -11.51 -16.01 -7.32
C LYS A 49 -11.29 -14.97 -6.21
N TYR A 50 -11.80 -13.76 -6.40
CA TYR A 50 -11.75 -12.72 -5.38
C TYR A 50 -12.73 -13.05 -4.25
N VAL A 51 -13.96 -13.47 -4.58
CA VAL A 51 -14.97 -13.87 -3.59
C VAL A 51 -14.47 -15.06 -2.77
N GLU A 52 -13.92 -16.09 -3.40
CA GLU A 52 -13.33 -17.25 -2.72
C GLU A 52 -12.25 -16.86 -1.71
N LYS A 53 -11.44 -15.84 -2.04
CA LYS A 53 -10.33 -15.38 -1.19
C LYS A 53 -10.77 -14.44 -0.07
N ASN A 54 -11.74 -13.56 -0.33
CA ASN A 54 -12.08 -12.43 0.54
C ASN A 54 -13.46 -12.55 1.19
N GLY A 55 -14.27 -13.54 0.80
CA GLY A 55 -15.60 -13.82 1.36
C GLY A 55 -16.73 -13.00 0.76
N ASP A 56 -16.43 -11.91 0.05
CA ASP A 56 -17.42 -11.05 -0.58
C ASP A 56 -16.89 -10.45 -1.90
N SER A 57 -17.78 -9.83 -2.67
CA SER A 57 -17.44 -9.04 -3.86
C SER A 57 -16.72 -7.75 -3.48
N PRO A 58 -15.87 -7.20 -4.37
CA PRO A 58 -15.32 -5.87 -4.16
C PRO A 58 -16.41 -4.80 -4.24
N ILE A 59 -16.11 -3.60 -3.74
CA ILE A 59 -17.00 -2.45 -3.85
C ILE A 59 -16.82 -1.84 -5.24
N PHE A 60 -17.92 -1.48 -5.90
CA PHE A 60 -17.89 -0.86 -7.21
C PHE A 60 -18.27 0.62 -7.15
N ALA A 61 -17.50 1.45 -7.85
CA ALA A 61 -17.80 2.85 -8.13
C ALA A 61 -17.99 2.99 -9.64
N PHE A 62 -19.23 3.31 -10.07
CA PHE A 62 -19.56 3.29 -11.49
C PHE A 62 -19.18 4.58 -12.22
N PHE A 63 -18.70 4.44 -13.45
CA PHE A 63 -18.68 5.55 -14.40
C PHE A 63 -20.13 5.90 -14.80
N GLY A 64 -20.46 7.20 -14.77
CA GLY A 64 -21.80 7.74 -15.09
C GLY A 64 -22.04 7.96 -16.58
#